data_AF-A0A482T9W4-F1
#
_entry.id   AF-A0A482T9W4-F1
#
_cell.length_a   1.000
_cell.length_b   1.000
_cell.length_c   1.000
_cell.angle_alpha   90.00
_cell.angle_beta   90.00
_cell.angle_gamma   90.00
#
_symmetry.space_group_name_H-M   'P 1'
#
loop_
_entity.id
_entity.type
_entity.pdbx_description
1 polymer ?
#
loop_
_entity_poly.entity_id
_entity_poly.type
_entity_poly.pdbx_seq_one_letter_code
_entity_poly.pdbx_strand_id
1 'polypeptide(L)'
;MNVKIIDKDNRGIGVSVTDNNDVEHTVAVGFDGDIQGHSQDGYADQPKNRTPDENEHVSQARRRARYHVYQETEYVPFPPEENLPGVKKVKQAIEDLSVEEFESYFSDAYDQVLAFHPNVEPPVELPASISNGDYILYLIDVYLDDNDEIEAVSDIHLQYLDENGDKTQDWNDDPFPECQPDARLQLFGKYVPSMEVFQEFVVYHLRCQLRDVYIGAGIEPPEEYRVLGRGNDELTGRYHNEEITIYDDYHLEEADIPGYELEFDYGFGELGKQSVINAKRKGISADADPEDADSRLANPSQDGEEGLLETISAMLRGSNADETET
;
A
#
# COMPACT_ATOMS: atom_id res chain seq x y z
N MET A 1 20.05 5.06 9.67
CA MET A 1 19.67 6.07 10.68
C MET A 1 19.92 5.59 12.11
N ASN A 2 20.44 6.46 12.97
CA ASN A 2 20.54 6.23 14.43
C ASN A 2 19.47 7.05 15.17
N VAL A 3 18.95 6.56 16.28
CA VAL A 3 17.89 7.26 17.03
C VAL A 3 17.97 6.99 18.53
N LYS A 4 17.54 7.95 19.34
CA LYS A 4 17.36 7.80 20.80
C LYS A 4 16.35 8.81 21.36
N ILE A 5 15.63 8.42 22.40
CA ILE A 5 14.87 9.37 23.25
C ILE A 5 15.87 10.21 24.06
N ILE A 6 15.68 11.53 24.08
CA ILE A 6 16.55 12.48 24.79
C ILE A 6 15.82 13.30 25.86
N ASP A 7 14.48 13.41 25.79
CA ASP A 7 13.68 14.14 26.76
C ASP A 7 12.22 13.64 26.79
N LYS A 8 11.51 13.89 27.89
CA LYS A 8 10.06 13.69 28.02
C LYS A 8 9.48 14.79 28.92
N ASP A 9 8.53 15.55 28.40
CA ASP A 9 7.79 16.56 29.17
C ASP A 9 6.29 16.20 29.24
N ASN A 10 5.45 17.16 29.65
CA ASN A 10 4.00 16.97 29.74
C ASN A 10 3.27 17.14 28.40
N ARG A 11 3.98 17.45 27.32
CA ARG A 11 3.44 17.66 25.97
C ARG A 11 3.87 16.57 25.00
N GLY A 12 5.01 15.92 25.24
CA GLY A 12 5.48 14.85 24.37
C GLY A 12 6.88 14.34 24.71
N ILE A 13 7.51 13.76 23.70
CA ILE A 13 8.81 13.09 23.78
C ILE A 13 9.77 13.75 22.79
N GLY A 14 10.94 14.14 23.29
CA GLY A 14 12.05 14.62 22.49
C GLY A 14 12.92 13.47 21.99
N VAL A 15 13.17 13.42 20.69
CA VAL A 15 13.93 12.37 20.01
C VAL A 15 15.08 13.00 19.22
N SER A 16 16.28 12.45 19.37
CA SER A 16 17.42 12.75 18.50
C SER A 16 17.50 11.66 17.42
N VAL A 17 17.51 12.09 16.16
CA VAL A 17 17.64 11.21 14.98
C VAL A 17 18.86 11.66 14.18
N THR A 18 19.74 10.74 13.83
CA THR A 18 20.76 10.96 12.80
C THR A 18 20.28 10.30 11.52
N ASP A 19 20.06 11.09 10.48
CA ASP A 19 19.54 10.61 9.20
C ASP A 19 20.60 9.83 8.39
N ASN A 20 20.28 9.46 7.16
CA ASN A 20 21.21 8.68 6.31
C ASN A 20 22.30 9.52 5.64
N ASN A 21 22.29 10.84 5.83
CA ASN A 21 23.33 11.78 5.41
C ASN A 21 24.15 12.30 6.60
N ASP A 22 24.08 11.62 7.74
CA ASP A 22 24.74 12.00 8.99
C ASP A 22 24.31 13.37 9.56
N VAL A 23 23.14 13.89 9.17
CA VAL A 23 22.56 15.11 9.74
C VAL A 23 21.83 14.77 11.03
N GLU A 24 22.10 15.54 12.09
CA GLU A 24 21.40 15.39 13.37
C GLU A 24 20.12 16.24 13.40
N HIS A 25 19.03 15.59 13.77
CA HIS A 25 17.71 16.14 13.95
C HIS A 25 17.30 16.04 15.41
N THR A 26 16.65 17.07 15.92
CA THR A 26 15.88 17.00 17.17
C THR A 26 14.40 17.16 16.82
N VAL A 27 13.62 16.14 17.15
CA VAL A 27 12.18 16.06 16.85
C VAL A 27 11.41 15.94 18.16
N ALA A 28 10.41 16.79 18.35
CA ALA A 28 9.46 16.69 19.45
C ALA A 28 8.17 16.04 18.93
N VAL A 29 7.85 14.87 19.46
CA VAL A 29 6.69 14.04 19.09
C VAL A 29 5.65 14.12 20.20
N GLY A 30 4.44 14.56 19.88
CA GLY A 30 3.29 14.54 20.80
C GLY A 30 2.85 13.12 21.12
N PHE A 31 2.06 12.95 22.19
CA PHE A 31 1.53 11.62 22.56
C PHE A 31 0.52 11.07 21.54
N ASP A 32 -0.08 11.96 20.75
CA ASP A 32 -0.93 11.70 19.58
C ASP A 32 -0.13 11.51 18.27
N GLY A 33 1.19 11.70 18.31
CA GLY A 33 2.07 11.60 17.16
C GLY A 33 2.29 12.88 16.35
N ASP A 34 1.63 13.98 16.75
CA ASP A 34 1.87 15.27 16.11
C ASP A 34 3.31 15.74 16.31
N ILE A 35 3.92 16.24 15.23
CA ILE A 35 5.27 16.81 15.31
C ILE A 35 5.18 18.24 15.83
N GLN A 36 5.42 18.40 17.14
CA GLN A 36 5.34 19.68 17.85
C GLN A 36 6.54 20.60 17.55
N GLY A 37 7.65 20.01 17.10
CA GLY A 37 8.86 20.74 16.74
C GLY A 37 9.85 19.86 16.01
N HIS A 38 10.61 20.45 15.09
CA HIS A 38 11.68 19.78 14.37
C HIS A 38 12.79 20.81 14.06
N SER A 39 13.99 20.60 14.60
CA SER A 39 15.19 21.39 14.31
C SER A 39 16.33 20.51 13.79
N GLN A 40 17.11 21.06 12.86
CA GLN A 40 18.30 20.47 12.25
C GLN A 40 19.12 21.60 11.60
N ASP A 41 20.42 21.40 11.38
CA ASP A 41 21.33 22.41 10.80
C ASP A 41 21.98 21.98 9.46
N GLY A 42 21.64 20.79 8.94
CA GLY A 42 22.21 20.22 7.70
C GLY A 42 21.53 20.64 6.40
N TYR A 43 20.26 21.03 6.47
CA TYR A 43 19.40 21.41 5.34
C TYR A 43 18.82 22.81 5.55
N ALA A 44 18.32 23.45 4.48
CA ALA A 44 17.69 24.77 4.59
C ALA A 44 16.48 24.76 5.55
N ASP A 45 16.26 25.85 6.30
CA ASP A 45 15.13 25.94 7.25
C ASP A 45 13.76 25.90 6.56
N GLN A 46 13.66 26.55 5.40
CA GLN A 46 12.43 26.68 4.64
C GLN A 46 12.29 25.52 3.66
N PRO A 47 11.20 24.71 3.70
CA PRO A 47 11.03 23.54 2.83
C PRO A 47 11.18 23.84 1.33
N LYS A 48 10.68 25.00 0.88
CA LYS A 48 10.80 25.45 -0.52
C LYS A 48 12.23 25.75 -0.99
N ASN A 49 13.18 25.85 -0.07
CA ASN A 49 14.59 26.07 -0.37
C ASN A 49 15.40 24.78 -0.31
N ARG A 50 14.78 23.65 0.05
CA ARG A 50 15.38 22.32 0.03
C ARG A 50 15.16 21.67 -1.33
N THR A 51 16.07 20.81 -1.72
CA THR A 51 15.82 19.83 -2.79
C THR A 51 14.72 18.83 -2.36
N PRO A 52 14.13 18.09 -3.31
CA PRO A 52 13.16 17.05 -2.98
C PRO A 52 13.76 15.96 -2.05
N ASP A 53 14.98 15.49 -2.30
CA ASP A 53 15.68 14.53 -1.44
C ASP A 53 15.91 15.06 -0.01
N GLU A 54 16.32 16.32 0.14
CA GLU A 54 16.48 16.94 1.45
C GLU A 54 15.14 17.06 2.21
N ASN A 55 14.03 17.33 1.49
CA ASN A 55 12.69 17.29 2.08
C ASN A 55 12.31 15.87 2.50
N GLU A 56 12.73 14.87 1.74
CA GLU A 56 12.47 13.47 2.06
C GLU A 56 13.24 13.05 3.31
N HIS A 57 14.53 13.36 3.44
CA HIS A 57 15.30 13.03 4.64
C HIS A 57 14.72 13.69 5.91
N VAL A 58 14.26 14.94 5.82
CA VAL A 58 13.54 15.61 6.90
C VAL A 58 12.23 14.89 7.25
N SER A 59 11.53 14.35 6.26
CA SER A 59 10.29 13.58 6.45
C SER A 59 10.58 12.21 7.08
N GLN A 60 11.59 11.50 6.58
CA GLN A 60 12.08 10.24 7.15
C GLN A 60 12.51 10.40 8.61
N ALA A 61 13.21 11.49 8.96
CA ALA A 61 13.60 11.77 10.35
C ALA A 61 12.38 11.91 11.28
N ARG A 62 11.28 12.53 10.82
CA ARG A 62 10.02 12.63 11.59
C ARG A 62 9.36 11.25 11.76
N ARG A 63 9.24 10.47 10.68
CA ARG A 63 8.71 9.10 10.72
C ARG A 63 9.54 8.20 11.62
N ARG A 64 10.87 8.28 11.53
CA ARG A 64 11.79 7.53 12.39
C ARG A 64 11.65 7.90 13.86
N ALA A 65 11.42 9.18 14.17
CA ALA A 65 11.16 9.63 15.53
C ALA A 65 9.86 9.05 16.09
N ARG A 66 8.75 9.13 15.34
CA ARG A 66 7.47 8.48 15.73
C ARG A 66 7.67 6.98 15.96
N TYR A 67 8.36 6.32 15.03
CA TYR A 67 8.63 4.90 15.13
C TYR A 67 9.42 4.52 16.38
N HIS A 68 10.43 5.30 16.74
CA HIS A 68 11.21 5.03 17.94
C HIS A 68 10.44 5.32 19.24
N VAL A 69 9.60 6.37 19.27
CA VAL A 69 8.70 6.63 20.41
C VAL A 69 7.80 5.42 20.65
N TYR A 70 7.19 4.90 19.59
CA TYR A 70 6.40 3.69 19.69
C TYR A 70 7.20 2.50 20.24
N GLN A 71 8.40 2.25 19.72
CA GLN A 71 9.21 1.09 20.13
C GLN A 71 9.59 1.11 21.62
N GLU A 72 9.74 2.29 22.22
CA GLU A 72 10.28 2.47 23.56
C GLU A 72 9.24 2.90 24.61
N THR A 73 7.98 3.12 24.21
CA THR A 73 6.94 3.65 25.10
C THR A 73 5.56 3.01 24.87
N GLU A 74 4.59 3.36 25.70
CA GLU A 74 3.19 2.92 25.55
C GLU A 74 2.38 3.74 24.53
N TYR A 75 2.94 4.81 23.97
CA TYR A 75 2.21 5.69 23.04
C TYR A 75 2.22 5.11 21.64
N VAL A 76 1.12 5.30 20.91
CA VAL A 76 0.95 4.90 19.50
C VAL A 76 0.86 6.16 18.63
N PRO A 77 1.98 6.86 18.40
CA PRO A 77 2.02 8.17 17.77
C PRO A 77 1.93 8.09 16.24
N PHE A 78 1.04 7.28 15.65
CA PHE A 78 0.94 7.13 14.19
C PHE A 78 -0.44 7.52 13.68
N PRO A 79 -0.53 8.13 12.49
CA PRO A 79 -1.77 8.05 11.73
C PRO A 79 -2.07 6.59 11.34
N PRO A 80 -3.34 6.21 11.10
CA PRO A 80 -3.72 4.84 10.77
C PRO A 80 -2.89 4.17 9.67
N GLU A 81 -2.53 4.93 8.62
CA GLU A 81 -1.79 4.44 7.46
C GLU A 81 -0.31 4.15 7.75
N GLU A 82 0.23 4.70 8.84
CA GLU A 82 1.60 4.49 9.30
C GLU A 82 1.66 3.69 10.62
N ASN A 83 0.51 3.21 11.12
CA ASN A 83 0.39 2.48 12.39
C ASN A 83 0.94 1.05 12.27
N LEU A 84 2.27 0.93 12.11
CA LEU A 84 2.99 -0.34 11.94
C LEU A 84 2.55 -1.46 12.92
N PRO A 85 2.30 -1.20 14.22
CA PRO A 85 1.81 -2.21 15.16
C PRO A 85 0.41 -2.71 14.83
N GLY A 86 -0.52 -1.79 14.57
CA GLY A 86 -1.89 -2.13 14.22
C GLY A 86 -1.95 -2.83 12.87
N VAL A 87 -1.21 -2.36 11.87
CA VAL A 87 -1.07 -3.04 10.57
C VAL A 87 -0.54 -4.48 10.73
N LYS A 88 0.45 -4.71 11.61
CA LYS A 88 0.94 -6.07 11.90
C LYS A 88 -0.12 -6.95 12.55
N LYS A 89 -0.86 -6.42 13.52
CA LYS A 89 -1.93 -7.14 14.21
C LYS A 89 -3.08 -7.45 13.28
N VAL A 90 -3.54 -6.49 12.50
CA VAL A 90 -4.60 -6.68 11.49
C VAL A 90 -4.18 -7.71 10.44
N LYS A 91 -2.93 -7.67 9.96
CA LYS A 91 -2.40 -8.70 9.06
C LYS A 91 -2.50 -10.09 9.69
N GLN A 92 -2.08 -10.24 10.94
CA GLN A 92 -2.14 -11.52 11.66
C GLN A 92 -3.58 -11.97 11.89
N ALA A 93 -4.47 -11.05 12.30
CA ALA A 93 -5.89 -11.34 12.50
C ALA A 93 -6.53 -11.86 11.21
N ILE A 94 -6.26 -11.22 10.06
CA ILE A 94 -6.76 -11.66 8.74
C ILE A 94 -6.17 -13.01 8.33
N GLU A 95 -4.88 -13.27 8.60
CA GLU A 95 -4.23 -14.57 8.33
C GLU A 95 -4.84 -15.72 9.15
N ASP A 96 -5.34 -15.43 10.36
CA ASP A 96 -5.92 -16.43 11.26
C ASP A 96 -7.40 -16.73 10.97
N LEU A 97 -8.09 -15.91 10.17
CA LEU A 97 -9.48 -16.13 9.76
C LEU A 97 -9.60 -17.27 8.74
N SER A 98 -10.68 -18.05 8.85
CA SER A 98 -11.13 -18.86 7.72
C SER A 98 -11.65 -17.97 6.58
N VAL A 99 -11.67 -18.50 5.35
CA VAL A 99 -12.22 -17.78 4.19
C VAL A 99 -13.67 -17.35 4.41
N GLU A 100 -14.49 -18.18 5.08
CA GLU A 100 -15.90 -17.85 5.40
C GLU A 100 -16.01 -16.68 6.39
N GLU A 101 -15.13 -16.61 7.40
CA GLU A 101 -15.11 -15.50 8.34
C GLU A 101 -14.58 -14.23 7.69
N PHE A 102 -13.52 -14.34 6.87
CA PHE A 102 -13.00 -13.22 6.09
C PHE A 102 -14.06 -12.64 5.15
N GLU A 103 -14.79 -13.50 4.43
CA GLU A 103 -15.91 -13.09 3.56
C GLU A 103 -16.96 -12.28 4.34
N SER A 104 -17.23 -12.64 5.61
CA SER A 104 -18.22 -11.93 6.42
C SER A 104 -17.86 -10.48 6.74
N TYR A 105 -16.57 -10.13 6.71
CA TYR A 105 -16.09 -8.76 6.91
C TYR A 105 -15.80 -8.04 5.59
N PHE A 106 -15.28 -8.75 4.59
CA PHE A 106 -14.66 -8.13 3.41
C PHE A 106 -15.37 -8.44 2.08
N SER A 107 -16.61 -8.96 2.09
CA SER A 107 -17.39 -9.19 0.86
C SER A 107 -17.54 -7.95 0.01
N ASP A 108 -17.85 -6.81 0.64
CA ASP A 108 -18.08 -5.57 -0.08
C ASP A 108 -16.76 -5.04 -0.66
N ALA A 109 -15.67 -5.17 0.09
CA ALA A 109 -14.33 -4.84 -0.38
C ALA A 109 -13.93 -5.69 -1.60
N TYR A 110 -14.26 -6.98 -1.60
CA TYR A 110 -14.01 -7.90 -2.71
C TYR A 110 -14.76 -7.46 -3.98
N ASP A 111 -16.05 -7.17 -3.85
CA ASP A 111 -16.84 -6.69 -4.99
C ASP A 111 -16.36 -5.30 -5.46
N GLN A 112 -15.90 -4.45 -4.54
CA GLN A 112 -15.40 -3.12 -4.88
C GLN A 112 -14.07 -3.15 -5.63
N VAL A 113 -13.11 -4.00 -5.26
CA VAL A 113 -11.86 -4.12 -6.04
C VAL A 113 -12.11 -4.65 -7.45
N LEU A 114 -13.26 -5.29 -7.67
CA LEU A 114 -13.76 -5.75 -8.96
C LEU A 114 -14.72 -4.75 -9.63
N ALA A 115 -14.80 -3.48 -9.19
CA ALA A 115 -15.76 -2.48 -9.69
C ALA A 115 -15.78 -2.31 -11.22
N PHE A 116 -14.64 -2.50 -11.89
CA PHE A 116 -14.54 -2.41 -13.36
C PHE A 116 -14.77 -3.73 -14.09
N HIS A 117 -15.00 -4.82 -13.37
CA HIS A 117 -15.34 -6.12 -13.96
C HIS A 117 -16.80 -6.10 -14.45
N PRO A 118 -17.09 -6.52 -15.70
CA PRO A 118 -18.40 -6.31 -16.35
C PRO A 118 -19.58 -7.02 -15.68
N ASN A 119 -19.32 -7.96 -14.78
CA ASN A 119 -20.35 -8.76 -14.10
C ASN A 119 -20.45 -8.48 -12.60
N VAL A 120 -19.78 -7.44 -12.11
CA VAL A 120 -19.83 -7.03 -10.70
C VAL A 120 -20.45 -5.65 -10.63
N GLU A 121 -21.42 -5.48 -9.72
CA GLU A 121 -21.97 -4.18 -9.37
C GLU A 121 -21.27 -3.74 -8.08
N PRO A 122 -20.46 -2.65 -8.11
CA PRO A 122 -19.70 -2.25 -6.94
C PRO A 122 -20.64 -1.76 -5.82
N PRO A 123 -20.37 -2.10 -4.55
CA PRO A 123 -21.18 -1.65 -3.42
C PRO A 123 -21.22 -0.13 -3.26
N VAL A 124 -20.12 0.56 -3.58
CA VAL A 124 -20.02 2.02 -3.57
C VAL A 124 -19.96 2.55 -5.00
N GLU A 125 -20.89 3.44 -5.34
CA GLU A 125 -20.92 4.12 -6.64
C GLU A 125 -19.63 4.92 -6.86
N LEU A 126 -18.97 4.70 -8.00
CA LEU A 126 -17.79 5.47 -8.37
C LEU A 126 -18.20 6.88 -8.83
N PRO A 127 -17.40 7.92 -8.52
CA PRO A 127 -17.64 9.26 -9.03
C PRO A 127 -17.67 9.27 -10.56
N ALA A 128 -18.58 10.06 -11.16
CA ALA A 128 -18.76 10.07 -12.61
C ALA A 128 -17.53 10.54 -13.41
N SER A 129 -16.57 11.20 -12.76
CA SER A 129 -15.28 11.59 -13.34
C SER A 129 -14.29 10.44 -13.46
N ILE A 130 -14.55 9.31 -12.80
CA ILE A 130 -13.64 8.17 -12.70
C ILE A 130 -14.03 7.10 -13.72
N SER A 131 -13.08 6.78 -14.59
CA SER A 131 -13.13 5.70 -15.56
C SER A 131 -12.16 4.58 -15.17
N ASN A 132 -12.23 3.45 -15.89
CA ASN A 132 -11.27 2.37 -15.70
C ASN A 132 -9.84 2.86 -16.03
N GLY A 133 -8.90 2.64 -15.12
CA GLY A 133 -7.52 3.11 -15.25
C GLY A 133 -7.30 4.56 -14.85
N ASP A 134 -8.28 5.22 -14.22
CA ASP A 134 -8.05 6.47 -13.49
C ASP A 134 -7.68 6.17 -12.04
N TYR A 135 -6.96 7.10 -11.41
CA TYR A 135 -6.62 7.04 -9.99
C TYR A 135 -7.87 7.01 -9.10
N ILE A 136 -8.07 5.87 -8.44
CA ILE A 136 -9.03 5.69 -7.36
C ILE A 136 -8.49 4.69 -6.34
N LEU A 137 -8.68 5.01 -5.08
CA LEU A 137 -8.25 4.21 -3.94
C LEU A 137 -9.46 3.92 -3.05
N TYR A 138 -9.60 2.66 -2.64
CA TYR A 138 -10.61 2.17 -1.72
C TYR A 138 -9.97 2.04 -0.34
N LEU A 139 -10.48 2.83 0.61
CA LEU A 139 -9.97 2.86 1.97
C LEU A 139 -10.94 2.10 2.88
N ILE A 140 -10.42 1.18 3.68
CA ILE A 140 -11.21 0.40 4.64
C ILE A 140 -10.51 0.45 5.98
N ASP A 141 -11.20 0.95 6.98
CA ASP A 141 -10.73 1.01 8.36
C ASP A 141 -11.04 -0.31 9.08
N VAL A 142 -10.03 -0.87 9.74
CA VAL A 142 -10.13 -2.14 10.46
C VAL A 142 -9.85 -1.89 11.93
N TYR A 143 -10.77 -2.38 12.77
CA TYR A 143 -10.75 -2.23 14.22
C TYR A 143 -10.59 -3.60 14.88
N LEU A 144 -9.68 -3.71 15.84
CA LEU A 144 -9.44 -4.91 16.61
C LEU A 144 -10.01 -4.78 18.02
N ASP A 145 -10.48 -5.90 18.58
CA ASP A 145 -10.90 -5.98 19.98
C ASP A 145 -9.69 -6.15 20.92
N ASP A 146 -9.95 -6.23 22.23
CA ASP A 146 -8.93 -6.43 23.26
C ASP A 146 -8.14 -7.76 23.12
N ASN A 147 -8.60 -8.70 22.30
CA ASN A 147 -7.96 -9.98 22.02
C ASN A 147 -7.20 -10.00 20.67
N ASP A 148 -7.07 -8.84 20.02
CA ASP A 148 -6.52 -8.69 18.67
C ASP A 148 -7.35 -9.41 17.57
N GLU A 149 -8.64 -9.68 17.81
CA GLU A 149 -9.59 -10.20 16.81
C GLU A 149 -10.30 -9.04 16.08
N ILE A 150 -10.77 -9.24 14.84
CA ILE A 150 -11.48 -8.18 14.10
C ILE A 150 -12.85 -7.91 14.76
N GLU A 151 -12.99 -6.72 15.35
CA GLU A 151 -14.25 -6.26 15.94
C GLU A 151 -15.19 -5.71 14.88
N ALA A 152 -14.66 -4.86 13.99
CA ALA A 152 -15.43 -4.23 12.93
C ALA A 152 -14.54 -3.74 11.78
N VAL A 153 -15.18 -3.49 10.63
CA VAL A 153 -14.61 -2.75 9.51
C VAL A 153 -15.55 -1.62 9.11
N SER A 154 -15.01 -0.53 8.57
CA SER A 154 -15.83 0.56 7.99
C SER A 154 -16.48 0.13 6.68
N ASP A 155 -17.46 0.92 6.23
CA ASP A 155 -17.81 0.94 4.80
C ASP A 155 -16.59 1.41 3.99
N ILE A 156 -16.60 1.15 2.68
CA ILE A 156 -15.50 1.55 1.81
C ILE A 156 -15.53 3.06 1.62
N HIS A 157 -14.48 3.77 2.03
CA HIS A 157 -14.27 5.16 1.69
C HIS A 157 -13.52 5.29 0.36
N LEU A 158 -13.69 6.42 -0.32
CA LEU A 158 -13.05 6.66 -1.61
C LEU A 158 -12.01 7.77 -1.50
N GLN A 159 -10.88 7.61 -2.18
CA GLN A 159 -9.94 8.69 -2.47
C GLN A 159 -9.62 8.70 -3.96
N TYR A 160 -9.78 9.84 -4.60
CA TYR A 160 -9.66 9.97 -6.06
C TYR A 160 -9.25 11.39 -6.47
N LEU A 161 -8.97 11.61 -7.75
CA LEU A 161 -8.76 12.95 -8.31
C LEU A 161 -10.07 13.49 -8.87
N ASP A 162 -10.49 14.67 -8.42
CA ASP A 162 -11.70 15.31 -8.93
C ASP A 162 -11.51 15.86 -10.36
N GLU A 163 -12.55 16.49 -10.91
CA GLU A 163 -12.51 17.10 -12.25
C GLU A 163 -11.45 18.21 -12.42
N ASN A 164 -10.91 18.74 -11.32
CA ASN A 164 -9.84 19.73 -11.30
C ASN A 164 -8.45 19.11 -11.12
N GLY A 165 -8.37 17.79 -10.90
CA GLY A 165 -7.14 17.08 -10.55
C GLY A 165 -6.75 17.23 -9.08
N ASP A 166 -7.66 17.71 -8.22
CA ASP A 166 -7.43 17.82 -6.78
C ASP A 166 -7.78 16.49 -6.09
N LYS A 167 -6.91 16.03 -5.18
CA LYS A 167 -7.17 14.82 -4.38
C LYS A 167 -8.36 15.07 -3.45
N THR A 168 -9.41 14.27 -3.63
CA THR A 168 -10.67 14.32 -2.90
C THR A 168 -10.89 13.00 -2.16
N GLN A 169 -11.60 13.07 -1.02
CA GLN A 169 -11.94 11.92 -0.20
C GLN A 169 -13.43 11.94 0.16
N ASP A 170 -14.09 10.80 -0.02
CA ASP A 170 -15.47 10.57 0.39
C ASP A 170 -15.51 9.52 1.50
N TRP A 171 -15.88 9.97 2.70
CA TRP A 171 -15.96 9.15 3.91
C TRP A 171 -17.39 8.62 4.11
N ASN A 172 -17.57 7.32 3.86
CA ASN A 172 -18.78 6.54 4.14
C ASN A 172 -18.91 6.14 5.63
N ASP A 173 -19.87 5.26 5.96
CA ASP A 173 -20.16 4.90 7.37
C ASP A 173 -18.93 4.28 8.04
N ASP A 174 -18.71 4.70 9.27
CA ASP A 174 -17.64 4.19 10.13
C ASP A 174 -18.32 3.72 11.44
N PRO A 175 -18.17 2.45 11.84
CA PRO A 175 -18.76 1.94 13.06
C PRO A 175 -18.23 2.65 14.32
N PHE A 176 -17.01 3.19 14.27
CA PHE A 176 -16.33 3.80 15.42
C PHE A 176 -15.66 5.14 15.05
N PRO A 177 -16.43 6.17 14.64
CA PRO A 177 -15.88 7.41 14.08
C PRO A 177 -15.11 8.29 15.09
N GLU A 178 -15.23 7.99 16.38
CA GLU A 178 -14.52 8.67 17.47
C GLU A 178 -13.27 7.89 17.92
N CYS A 179 -13.03 6.71 17.34
CA CYS A 179 -11.89 5.85 17.61
C CYS A 179 -10.95 5.86 16.40
N GLN A 180 -9.66 5.68 16.66
CA GLN A 180 -8.70 5.49 15.58
C GLN A 180 -8.66 4.01 15.18
N PRO A 181 -8.74 3.66 13.89
CA PRO A 181 -8.59 2.28 13.45
C PRO A 181 -7.18 1.75 13.66
N ASP A 182 -7.08 0.44 13.89
CA ASP A 182 -5.81 -0.25 14.04
C ASP A 182 -5.02 -0.25 12.72
N ALA A 183 -5.71 -0.42 11.60
CA ALA A 183 -5.13 -0.28 10.27
C ALA A 183 -6.14 0.29 9.27
N ARG A 184 -5.61 0.97 8.25
CA ARG A 184 -6.37 1.38 7.07
C ARG A 184 -5.84 0.63 5.85
N LEU A 185 -6.64 -0.27 5.29
CA LEU A 185 -6.35 -0.93 4.01
C LEU A 185 -6.45 0.11 2.89
N GLN A 186 -5.51 0.06 1.95
CA GLN A 186 -5.45 0.98 0.80
C GLN A 186 -5.55 0.19 -0.50
N LEU A 187 -6.75 -0.30 -0.79
CA LEU A 187 -6.99 -1.16 -1.93
C LEU A 187 -7.20 -0.34 -3.21
N PHE A 188 -6.99 -0.98 -4.35
CA PHE A 188 -7.19 -0.40 -5.68
C PHE A 188 -7.86 -1.45 -6.57
N GLY A 189 -8.41 -1.01 -7.70
CA GLY A 189 -9.05 -1.92 -8.65
C GLY A 189 -8.08 -3.00 -9.11
N LYS A 190 -8.40 -4.27 -8.83
CA LYS A 190 -7.54 -5.41 -9.18
C LYS A 190 -8.37 -6.67 -9.39
N TYR A 191 -8.01 -7.43 -10.42
CA TYR A 191 -8.63 -8.72 -10.64
C TYR A 191 -8.09 -9.76 -9.64
N VAL A 192 -9.00 -10.23 -8.78
CA VAL A 192 -8.79 -11.34 -7.85
C VAL A 192 -9.86 -12.41 -8.14
N PRO A 193 -9.48 -13.64 -8.49
CA PRO A 193 -10.41 -14.63 -9.05
C PRO A 193 -11.35 -15.30 -8.04
N SER A 194 -11.08 -15.17 -6.74
CA SER A 194 -11.89 -15.77 -5.68
C SER A 194 -11.66 -15.06 -4.35
N MET A 195 -12.57 -15.29 -3.39
CA MET A 195 -12.45 -14.78 -2.03
C MET A 195 -11.18 -15.27 -1.32
N GLU A 196 -10.79 -16.53 -1.53
CA GLU A 196 -9.54 -17.09 -0.98
C GLU A 196 -8.32 -16.32 -1.48
N VAL A 197 -8.24 -16.08 -2.80
CA VAL A 197 -7.15 -15.28 -3.38
C VAL A 197 -7.22 -13.81 -2.95
N PHE A 198 -8.41 -13.28 -2.70
CA PHE A 198 -8.56 -11.93 -2.16
C PHE A 198 -8.06 -11.82 -0.71
N GLN A 199 -8.33 -12.80 0.14
CA GLN A 199 -7.76 -12.87 1.49
C GLN A 199 -6.23 -12.87 1.43
N GLU A 200 -5.65 -13.75 0.59
CA GLU A 200 -4.20 -13.78 0.37
C GLU A 200 -3.66 -12.44 -0.14
N PHE A 201 -4.40 -11.77 -1.05
CA PHE A 201 -4.03 -10.47 -1.59
C PHE A 201 -4.02 -9.39 -0.51
N VAL A 202 -5.06 -9.33 0.35
CA VAL A 202 -5.12 -8.34 1.43
C VAL A 202 -3.96 -8.53 2.41
N VAL A 203 -3.64 -9.78 2.77
CA VAL A 203 -2.46 -10.10 3.60
C VAL A 203 -1.17 -9.65 2.92
N TYR A 204 -1.01 -9.93 1.63
CA TYR A 204 0.16 -9.51 0.87
C TYR A 204 0.28 -7.98 0.77
N HIS A 205 -0.83 -7.30 0.48
CA HIS A 205 -0.89 -5.86 0.41
C HIS A 205 -0.53 -5.21 1.76
N LEU A 206 -0.96 -5.78 2.88
CA LEU A 206 -0.52 -5.34 4.21
C LEU A 206 0.98 -5.51 4.43
N ARG A 207 1.63 -6.54 3.85
CA ARG A 207 3.10 -6.64 3.85
C ARG A 207 3.74 -5.52 3.04
N CYS A 208 3.18 -5.15 1.89
CA CYS A 208 3.62 -3.99 1.11
C CYS A 208 3.42 -2.67 1.88
N GLN A 209 2.30 -2.49 2.58
CA GLN A 209 2.10 -1.31 3.44
C GLN A 209 3.13 -1.28 4.59
N LEU A 210 3.41 -2.41 5.24
CA LEU A 210 4.44 -2.51 6.28
C LEU A 210 5.82 -2.14 5.74
N ARG A 211 6.21 -2.68 4.58
CA ARG A 211 7.44 -2.33 3.86
C ARG A 211 7.57 -0.81 3.71
N ASP A 212 6.53 -0.18 3.21
CA ASP A 212 6.52 1.26 2.92
C ASP A 212 6.65 2.11 4.19
N VAL A 213 6.10 1.66 5.32
CA VAL A 213 6.29 2.34 6.61
C VAL A 213 7.76 2.29 7.06
N TYR A 214 8.47 1.17 6.87
CA TYR A 214 9.92 1.10 7.16
C TYR A 214 10.72 2.00 6.21
N ILE A 215 10.48 1.90 4.90
CA ILE A 215 11.19 2.67 3.88
C ILE A 215 10.95 4.17 4.08
N GLY A 216 9.71 4.57 4.34
CA GLY A 216 9.34 5.94 4.68
C GLY A 216 9.99 6.45 5.97
N ALA A 217 10.34 5.57 6.91
CA ALA A 217 11.14 5.90 8.09
C ALA A 217 12.66 5.86 7.83
N GLY A 218 13.09 5.70 6.57
CA GLY A 218 14.48 5.68 6.15
C GLY A 218 15.28 4.49 6.67
N ILE A 219 14.60 3.37 6.94
CA ILE A 219 15.20 2.14 7.45
C ILE A 219 14.84 0.95 6.57
N GLU A 220 15.78 0.01 6.43
CA GLU A 220 15.55 -1.22 5.70
C GLU A 220 14.50 -2.09 6.43
N PRO A 221 13.43 -2.53 5.76
CA PRO A 221 12.47 -3.44 6.36
C PRO A 221 13.09 -4.79 6.75
N PRO A 222 12.53 -5.48 7.76
CA PRO A 222 12.75 -6.91 7.98
C PRO A 222 12.53 -7.74 6.71
N GLU A 223 13.27 -8.85 6.58
CA GLU A 223 13.26 -9.71 5.37
C GLU A 223 11.85 -10.16 4.98
N GLU A 224 11.00 -10.51 5.94
CA GLU A 224 9.61 -10.92 5.72
C GLU A 224 8.71 -9.84 5.06
N TYR A 225 9.12 -8.58 5.07
CA TYR A 225 8.40 -7.47 4.42
C TYR A 225 9.12 -6.93 3.18
N ARG A 226 10.22 -7.56 2.73
CA ARG A 226 10.92 -7.14 1.50
C ARG A 226 10.25 -7.74 0.27
N VAL A 227 9.03 -7.28 0.01
CA VAL A 227 8.21 -7.71 -1.12
C VAL A 227 8.03 -6.59 -2.13
N LEU A 228 7.73 -6.93 -3.38
CA LEU A 228 7.41 -5.95 -4.44
C LEU A 228 5.90 -5.77 -4.62
N GLY A 229 5.48 -4.60 -5.06
CA GLY A 229 4.08 -4.27 -5.36
C GLY A 229 3.56 -3.08 -4.57
N ARG A 230 2.42 -2.54 -5.01
CA ARG A 230 1.83 -1.33 -4.42
C ARG A 230 1.38 -1.55 -2.97
N GLY A 231 1.80 -0.64 -2.09
CA GLY A 231 1.47 -0.63 -0.66
C GLY A 231 0.79 0.68 -0.27
N ASN A 232 1.48 1.50 0.52
CA ASN A 232 0.97 2.80 0.95
C ASN A 232 0.96 3.79 -0.24
N ASP A 233 -0.18 4.43 -0.48
CA ASP A 233 -0.43 5.34 -1.60
C ASP A 233 0.47 6.57 -1.58
N GLU A 234 0.69 7.17 -0.41
CA GLU A 234 1.57 8.35 -0.29
C GLU A 234 3.01 7.99 -0.66
N LEU A 235 3.50 6.83 -0.20
CA LEU A 235 4.85 6.36 -0.51
C LEU A 235 4.96 5.94 -1.98
N THR A 236 3.93 5.31 -2.54
CA THR A 236 3.86 4.99 -3.96
C THR A 236 4.02 6.25 -4.82
N GLY A 237 3.32 7.34 -4.45
CA GLY A 237 3.49 8.63 -5.13
C GLY A 237 4.89 9.24 -4.98
N ARG A 238 5.61 8.94 -3.89
CA ARG A 238 7.02 9.36 -3.72
C ARG A 238 7.97 8.55 -4.59
N TYR A 239 7.74 7.24 -4.72
CA TYR A 239 8.55 6.37 -5.59
C TYR A 239 8.44 6.79 -7.06
N HIS A 240 7.25 7.21 -7.50
CA HIS A 240 7.03 7.68 -8.88
C HIS A 240 7.64 9.06 -9.16
N ASN A 241 8.04 9.82 -8.14
CA ASN A 241 8.55 11.16 -8.33
C ASN A 241 10.04 11.14 -8.74
N GLU A 242 10.32 11.39 -10.02
CA GLU A 242 11.68 11.40 -10.58
C GLU A 242 12.65 12.40 -9.90
N GLU A 243 12.14 13.43 -9.20
CA GLU A 243 12.99 14.36 -8.47
C GLU A 243 13.40 13.84 -7.09
N ILE A 244 12.72 12.80 -6.57
CA ILE A 244 13.08 12.09 -5.34
C ILE A 244 13.90 10.86 -5.72
N THR A 245 15.21 10.95 -5.59
CA THR A 245 16.16 9.95 -6.12
C THR A 245 16.66 8.95 -5.09
N ILE A 246 16.19 9.05 -3.84
CA ILE A 246 16.65 8.21 -2.74
C ILE A 246 15.89 6.89 -2.58
N TYR A 247 14.84 6.67 -3.36
CA TYR A 247 14.03 5.44 -3.33
C TYR A 247 14.19 4.67 -4.63
N ASP A 248 14.14 3.34 -4.53
CA ASP A 248 13.89 2.47 -5.68
C ASP A 248 12.38 2.31 -5.92
N ASP A 249 12.01 1.70 -7.05
CA ASP A 249 10.63 1.49 -7.46
C ASP A 249 9.95 0.29 -6.76
N TYR A 250 9.92 0.28 -5.42
CA TYR A 250 9.38 -0.86 -4.63
C TYR A 250 7.92 -1.21 -4.95
N HIS A 251 7.15 -0.23 -5.45
CA HIS A 251 5.75 -0.41 -5.84
C HIS A 251 5.57 -1.20 -7.15
N LEU A 252 6.60 -1.29 -8.00
CA LEU A 252 6.55 -2.03 -9.25
C LEU A 252 6.83 -3.51 -8.98
N GLU A 253 5.94 -4.36 -9.47
CA GLU A 253 6.01 -5.82 -9.29
C GLU A 253 7.19 -6.46 -10.04
N GLU A 254 7.71 -5.76 -11.04
CA GLU A 254 8.78 -6.19 -11.94
C GLU A 254 10.16 -5.57 -11.63
N ALA A 255 10.25 -4.76 -10.58
CA ALA A 255 11.48 -4.08 -10.19
C ALA A 255 12.61 -5.08 -9.88
N ASP A 256 13.84 -4.72 -10.23
CA ASP A 256 15.03 -5.53 -9.96
C ASP A 256 15.82 -4.91 -8.80
N ILE A 257 15.33 -5.14 -7.58
CA ILE A 257 15.86 -4.55 -6.34
C ILE A 257 16.47 -5.67 -5.49
N PRO A 258 17.77 -5.61 -5.15
CA PRO A 258 18.43 -6.67 -4.38
C PRO A 258 17.74 -6.97 -3.05
N GLY A 259 17.29 -8.22 -2.89
CA GLY A 259 16.64 -8.69 -1.65
C GLY A 259 15.14 -8.42 -1.58
N TYR A 260 14.52 -7.98 -2.67
CA TYR A 260 13.07 -7.82 -2.82
C TYR A 260 12.54 -8.72 -3.92
N GLU A 261 11.38 -9.34 -3.71
CA GLU A 261 10.76 -10.25 -4.67
C GLU A 261 9.23 -10.06 -4.73
N LEU A 262 8.65 -10.30 -5.91
CA LEU A 262 7.20 -10.48 -6.06
C LEU A 262 6.84 -11.90 -5.60
N GLU A 263 6.33 -12.02 -4.38
CA GLU A 263 5.96 -13.33 -3.83
C GLU A 263 4.51 -13.72 -4.15
N PHE A 264 3.63 -12.73 -4.31
CA PHE A 264 2.21 -12.99 -4.52
C PHE A 264 1.93 -13.74 -5.82
N ASP A 265 1.03 -14.71 -5.74
CA ASP A 265 0.48 -15.42 -6.88
C ASP A 265 -0.94 -14.94 -7.10
N TYR A 266 -1.19 -14.24 -8.22
CA TYR A 266 -2.51 -13.75 -8.61
C TYR A 266 -3.50 -14.87 -9.02
N GLY A 267 -3.32 -16.10 -8.52
CA GLY A 267 -4.14 -17.25 -8.86
C GLY A 267 -3.85 -17.86 -10.23
N PHE A 268 -2.68 -17.55 -10.83
CA PHE A 268 -2.27 -18.04 -12.15
C PHE A 268 -1.01 -18.91 -12.08
N GLY A 269 -0.48 -19.21 -10.89
CA GLY A 269 0.76 -19.94 -10.73
C GLY A 269 1.98 -19.15 -11.20
N GLU A 270 3.05 -19.88 -11.55
CA GLU A 270 4.23 -19.32 -12.22
C GLU A 270 3.88 -18.55 -13.51
N LEU A 271 2.75 -18.86 -14.17
CA LEU A 271 2.29 -18.16 -15.37
C LEU A 271 1.75 -16.75 -15.06
N GLY A 272 1.22 -16.50 -13.86
CA GLY A 272 0.84 -15.15 -13.41
C GLY A 272 2.06 -14.27 -13.20
N LYS A 273 3.00 -14.78 -12.40
CA LYS A 273 4.29 -14.13 -12.14
C LYS A 273 5.05 -13.87 -13.44
N GLN A 274 5.12 -14.87 -14.31
CA GLN A 274 5.80 -14.77 -15.60
C GLN A 274 5.05 -13.91 -16.62
N SER A 275 3.73 -13.72 -16.50
CA SER A 275 2.95 -12.81 -17.36
C SER A 275 3.25 -11.35 -17.06
N VAL A 276 3.29 -10.99 -15.77
CA VAL A 276 3.77 -9.67 -15.30
C VAL A 276 5.21 -9.44 -15.78
N ILE A 277 6.09 -10.44 -15.57
CA ILE A 277 7.49 -10.38 -16.02
C ILE A 277 7.64 -10.40 -17.56
N ASN A 278 6.72 -10.98 -18.34
CA ASN A 278 6.81 -11.07 -19.81
C ASN A 278 6.29 -9.83 -20.52
N ALA A 279 5.43 -9.02 -19.88
CA ALA A 279 5.10 -7.68 -20.35
C ALA A 279 6.39 -6.84 -20.58
N LYS A 280 7.42 -7.06 -19.74
CA LYS A 280 8.81 -6.56 -19.87
C LYS A 280 9.47 -6.80 -21.23
N ARG A 281 9.15 -7.89 -21.93
CA ARG A 281 9.89 -8.30 -23.16
C ARG A 281 9.31 -7.74 -24.45
N LYS A 282 8.04 -7.30 -24.47
CA LYS A 282 7.40 -6.83 -25.70
C LYS A 282 7.66 -5.35 -26.02
N GLY A 283 8.36 -4.60 -25.17
CA GLY A 283 8.71 -3.20 -25.46
C GLY A 283 7.47 -2.34 -25.73
N ILE A 284 6.43 -2.51 -24.90
CA ILE A 284 5.33 -1.55 -24.84
C ILE A 284 5.90 -0.34 -24.12
N SER A 285 5.95 0.77 -24.87
CA SER A 285 6.62 2.05 -24.60
C SER A 285 6.74 2.47 -23.13
N ALA A 286 7.89 3.03 -22.77
CA ALA A 286 8.14 3.79 -21.53
C ALA A 286 7.29 5.09 -21.41
N ASP A 287 6.34 5.30 -22.34
CA ASP A 287 5.33 6.37 -22.30
C ASP A 287 3.93 5.84 -21.92
N ALA A 288 3.79 4.55 -21.58
CA ALA A 288 2.55 4.01 -21.04
C ALA A 288 2.52 4.25 -19.53
N ASP A 289 1.44 4.87 -19.07
CA ASP A 289 1.15 5.07 -17.65
C ASP A 289 1.27 3.72 -16.91
N PRO A 290 2.07 3.57 -15.84
CA PRO A 290 2.16 2.31 -15.11
C PRO A 290 0.82 1.85 -14.51
N GLU A 291 -0.20 2.72 -14.40
CA GLU A 291 -1.59 2.28 -14.15
C GLU A 291 -2.09 1.31 -15.24
N ASP A 292 -1.47 1.30 -16.42
CA ASP A 292 -1.83 0.47 -17.57
C ASP A 292 -1.35 -1.00 -17.46
N ALA A 293 -0.48 -1.32 -16.48
CA ALA A 293 -0.13 -2.71 -16.18
C ALA A 293 -1.18 -3.37 -15.26
N ASP A 294 -1.67 -2.64 -14.26
CA ASP A 294 -2.80 -3.07 -13.42
C ASP A 294 -4.15 -2.95 -14.17
N SER A 295 -4.30 -1.99 -15.09
CA SER A 295 -5.50 -1.85 -15.95
C SER A 295 -5.74 -3.11 -16.80
N ARG A 296 -4.67 -3.76 -17.25
CA ARG A 296 -4.73 -4.99 -18.07
C ARG A 296 -5.10 -6.23 -17.24
N LEU A 297 -4.84 -6.21 -15.93
CA LEU A 297 -5.39 -7.20 -14.99
C LEU A 297 -6.85 -6.86 -14.65
N ALA A 298 -7.19 -5.59 -14.45
CA ALA A 298 -8.55 -5.13 -14.13
C ALA A 298 -9.55 -5.33 -15.28
N ASN A 299 -9.11 -5.30 -16.54
CA ASN A 299 -9.96 -5.57 -17.70
C ASN A 299 -9.21 -6.26 -18.86
N PRO A 300 -9.22 -7.60 -18.93
CA PRO A 300 -8.46 -8.34 -19.93
C PRO A 300 -9.04 -8.29 -21.35
N SER A 301 -10.04 -7.46 -21.65
CA SER A 301 -10.68 -7.40 -22.98
C SER A 301 -10.52 -6.07 -23.73
N GLN A 302 -9.71 -5.12 -23.24
CA GLN A 302 -9.73 -3.74 -23.76
C GLN A 302 -9.00 -3.54 -25.08
N ASP A 303 -7.97 -4.33 -25.38
CA ASP A 303 -7.32 -4.27 -26.68
C ASP A 303 -7.88 -5.40 -27.54
N GLY A 304 -8.34 -5.12 -28.75
CA GLY A 304 -8.83 -6.12 -29.71
C GLY A 304 -7.77 -7.14 -30.19
N GLU A 305 -6.71 -7.36 -29.40
CA GLU A 305 -5.77 -8.46 -29.49
C GLU A 305 -5.97 -9.37 -28.26
N GLU A 306 -5.99 -10.69 -28.47
CA GLU A 306 -6.29 -11.72 -27.45
C GLU A 306 -5.80 -11.34 -26.04
N GLY A 307 -6.76 -11.04 -25.17
CA GLY A 307 -6.52 -10.69 -23.78
C GLY A 307 -5.65 -11.71 -23.05
N LEU A 308 -4.99 -11.29 -21.98
CA LEU A 308 -4.12 -12.17 -21.19
C LEU A 308 -4.90 -13.41 -20.67
N LEU A 309 -6.18 -13.24 -20.31
CA LEU A 309 -7.10 -14.35 -20.01
C LEU A 309 -7.46 -15.21 -21.22
N GLU A 310 -7.64 -14.62 -22.42
CA GLU A 310 -7.98 -15.38 -23.63
C GLU A 310 -6.78 -16.18 -24.12
N THR A 311 -5.58 -15.61 -24.02
CA THR A 311 -4.29 -16.25 -24.25
C THR A 311 -4.05 -17.39 -23.25
N ILE A 312 -4.26 -17.17 -21.95
CA ILE A 312 -4.13 -18.21 -20.92
C ILE A 312 -5.20 -19.30 -21.10
N SER A 313 -6.45 -18.93 -21.40
CA SER A 313 -7.55 -19.88 -21.64
C SER A 313 -7.39 -20.66 -22.95
N ALA A 314 -6.75 -20.09 -23.98
CA ALA A 314 -6.38 -20.77 -25.21
C ALA A 314 -5.21 -21.75 -24.99
N MET A 315 -4.20 -21.37 -24.19
CA MET A 315 -3.08 -22.25 -23.82
C MET A 315 -3.50 -23.41 -22.91
N LEU A 316 -4.43 -23.18 -21.97
CA LEU A 316 -5.02 -24.23 -21.13
C LEU A 316 -5.97 -25.15 -21.91
N ARG A 317 -6.67 -24.64 -22.94
CA ARG A 317 -7.45 -25.47 -23.88
C ARG A 317 -6.56 -26.26 -24.84
N GLY A 318 -5.42 -25.71 -25.25
CA GLY A 318 -4.44 -26.39 -26.11
C GLY A 318 -3.66 -27.51 -25.42
N SER A 319 -3.45 -27.42 -24.10
CA SER A 319 -2.79 -28.47 -23.30
C SER A 319 -3.69 -29.67 -22.98
N ASN A 320 -5.01 -29.50 -23.01
CA ASN A 320 -5.97 -30.61 -22.88
C ASN A 320 -6.31 -31.31 -24.22
N ALA A 321 -5.81 -30.81 -25.35
CA ALA A 321 -6.12 -31.35 -26.67
C ALA A 321 -5.18 -32.48 -27.14
N ASP A 322 -4.11 -32.79 -26.38
CA ASP A 322 -3.09 -33.77 -26.80
C ASP A 322 -3.15 -35.11 -26.03
N GLU A 323 -4.18 -35.35 -25.21
CA GLU A 323 -4.37 -36.65 -24.52
C GLU A 323 -5.53 -37.51 -25.06
N THR A 324 -6.16 -37.14 -26.17
CA THR A 324 -7.09 -38.06 -26.86
C THR A 324 -6.90 -38.05 -28.36
N GLU A 325 -5.85 -38.72 -28.84
CA GLU A 325 -5.87 -39.53 -30.07
C GLU A 325 -4.53 -40.29 -30.25
N THR A 326 -4.41 -41.48 -29.65
CA THR A 326 -4.22 -42.79 -30.32
C THR A 326 -3.86 -43.92 -29.35
#